data_AF-A0A256F9N6-F1
#
_entry.id   AF-A0A256F9N6-F1
#
_cell.length_a   1.000
_cell.length_b   1.000
_cell.length_c   1.000
_cell.angle_alpha   90.00
_cell.angle_beta   90.00
_cell.angle_gamma   90.00
#
_symmetry.space_group_name_H-M   'P 1'
#
loop_
_entity.id
_entity.type
_entity.pdbx_description
1 polymer ?
#
loop_
_entity_poly.entity_id
_entity_poly.type
_entity_poly.pdbx_seq_one_letter_code
_entity_poly.pdbx_strand_id
1 'polypeptide(L)'
;MERILPVLEGGETKLKEAGCFYSSAQFDDFDHSMPEDPPRYSFLVSLDGERALIRKHLSVEDCAKSLEQLRKANVGQKNYCTTSTQSLIAHGG
;
A
#
# COMPACT_ATOMS: atom_id res chain seq x y z
N MET A 1 -15.98 -29.96 -17.91
CA MET A 1 -14.89 -29.44 -17.06
C MET A 1 -14.99 -30.20 -15.75
N GLU A 2 -14.22 -31.27 -15.58
CA GLU A 2 -14.30 -32.14 -14.40
C GLU A 2 -13.37 -31.61 -13.30
N ARG A 3 -13.89 -31.45 -12.08
CA ARG A 3 -13.10 -31.08 -10.90
C ARG A 3 -12.44 -32.34 -10.33
N ILE A 4 -11.12 -32.35 -10.22
CA ILE A 4 -10.39 -33.37 -9.44
C ILE A 4 -10.65 -33.06 -7.95
N LEU A 5 -11.34 -33.95 -7.24
CA LEU A 5 -11.47 -33.88 -5.78
C LEU A 5 -10.26 -34.59 -5.15
N PRO A 6 -9.54 -33.98 -4.19
CA PRO A 6 -8.44 -34.67 -3.53
C PRO A 6 -9.01 -35.56 -2.45
N VAL A 7 -9.06 -36.86 -2.71
CA VAL A 7 -9.34 -37.85 -1.67
C VAL A 7 -8.21 -38.86 -1.70
N LEU A 8 -7.23 -38.65 -0.82
CA LEU A 8 -6.28 -39.71 -0.45
C LEU A 8 -6.98 -40.61 0.58
N GLU A 9 -7.89 -41.46 0.13
CA GLU A 9 -8.48 -42.51 0.96
C GLU A 9 -7.77 -43.84 0.71
N GLY A 10 -7.38 -44.53 1.79
CA GLY A 10 -6.79 -45.87 1.72
C GLY A 10 -5.26 -45.96 1.85
N GLY A 11 -4.57 -44.88 2.21
CA GLY A 11 -3.15 -44.95 2.56
C GLY A 11 -2.94 -45.64 3.92
N GLU A 12 -2.26 -46.79 3.95
CA GLU A 12 -1.80 -47.41 5.20
C GLU A 12 -0.89 -46.44 5.96
N THR A 13 -1.37 -45.91 7.07
CA THR A 13 -0.56 -45.07 7.97
C THR A 13 0.25 -46.00 8.87
N LYS A 14 1.49 -46.30 8.47
CA LYS A 14 2.43 -46.99 9.37
C LYS A 14 3.11 -45.94 10.25
N LEU A 15 2.76 -45.90 11.53
CA LEU A 15 3.53 -45.18 12.53
C LEU A 15 4.91 -45.85 12.62
N LYS A 16 5.93 -45.21 12.05
CA LYS A 16 7.32 -45.54 12.37
C LYS A 16 7.68 -44.81 13.66
N GLU A 17 8.28 -45.50 14.62
CA GLU A 17 8.95 -44.83 15.73
C GLU A 17 10.02 -43.90 15.17
N ALA A 18 9.74 -42.61 15.19
CA ALA A 18 10.76 -41.59 14.96
C ALA A 18 11.49 -41.39 16.29
N GLY A 19 12.75 -41.81 16.35
CA GLY A 19 13.59 -41.53 17.50
C GLY A 19 13.78 -40.03 17.68
N CYS A 20 13.84 -39.56 18.93
CA CYS A 20 14.30 -38.22 19.23
C CYS A 20 15.82 -38.19 19.07
N PHE A 21 16.32 -37.48 18.06
CA PHE A 21 17.75 -37.28 17.87
C PHE A 21 18.16 -35.90 18.36
N TYR A 22 19.26 -35.82 19.10
CA TYR A 22 19.86 -34.55 19.47
C TYR A 22 20.29 -33.82 18.19
N SER A 23 19.78 -32.60 17.99
CA SER A 23 20.16 -31.73 16.89
C SER A 23 20.85 -30.50 17.45
N SER A 24 22.03 -30.20 16.92
CA SER A 24 22.73 -28.93 17.15
C SER A 24 22.41 -27.90 16.05
N ALA A 25 21.35 -28.10 15.26
CA ALA A 25 20.94 -27.14 14.25
C ALA A 25 20.55 -25.83 14.93
N GLN A 26 21.30 -24.77 14.61
CA GLN A 26 20.93 -23.41 14.95
C GLN A 26 20.19 -22.84 13.73
N PHE A 27 18.99 -22.32 13.96
CA PHE A 27 18.27 -21.57 12.96
C PHE A 27 18.72 -20.12 13.11
N ASP A 28 19.11 -19.50 12.00
CA ASP A 28 19.44 -18.08 12.01
C ASP A 28 18.19 -17.27 12.40
N ASP A 29 18.38 -16.23 13.18
CA ASP A 29 17.33 -15.26 13.43
C ASP A 29 16.92 -14.65 12.09
N PHE A 30 15.62 -14.67 11.80
CA PHE A 30 15.07 -13.97 10.64
C PHE A 30 15.27 -12.47 10.87
N ASP A 31 16.28 -11.88 10.22
CA ASP A 31 16.48 -10.43 10.17
C ASP A 31 15.37 -9.82 9.31
N HIS A 32 14.27 -9.45 9.98
CA HIS A 32 13.28 -8.56 9.42
C HIS A 32 13.68 -7.14 9.79
N SER A 33 14.57 -6.54 9.01
CA SER A 33 14.75 -5.10 9.05
C SER A 33 13.39 -4.43 8.88
N MET A 34 13.17 -3.32 9.60
CA MET A 34 11.90 -2.60 9.53
C MET A 34 11.67 -2.21 8.06
N PRO A 35 10.52 -2.55 7.47
CA PRO A 35 10.28 -2.25 6.06
C PRO A 35 10.37 -0.74 5.84
N GLU A 36 10.91 -0.34 4.69
CA GLU A 36 10.94 1.07 4.31
C GLU A 36 9.52 1.63 4.29
N ASP A 37 9.38 2.88 4.76
CA ASP A 37 8.09 3.57 4.68
C ASP A 37 7.67 3.70 3.21
N PRO A 38 6.39 3.42 2.87
CA PRO A 38 5.92 3.56 1.51
C PRO A 38 6.02 5.02 1.04
N PRO A 39 6.28 5.25 -0.26
CA PRO A 39 6.44 6.60 -0.79
C PRO A 39 5.16 7.42 -0.56
N ARG A 40 5.30 8.68 -0.16
CA ARG A 40 4.17 9.61 0.00
C ARG A 40 4.18 10.68 -1.09
N TYR A 41 3.02 10.93 -1.67
CA TYR A 41 2.82 11.93 -2.71
C TYR A 41 1.92 13.04 -2.20
N SER A 42 2.29 14.29 -2.47
CA SER A 42 1.52 15.47 -2.09
C SER A 42 0.54 15.86 -3.19
N PHE A 43 -0.70 16.15 -2.83
CA PHE A 43 -1.77 16.54 -3.74
C PHE A 43 -2.47 17.80 -3.28
N LEU A 44 -2.77 18.68 -4.22
CA LEU A 44 -3.69 19.79 -4.06
C LEU A 44 -5.05 19.37 -4.59
N VAL A 45 -6.07 19.45 -3.74
CA VAL A 45 -7.47 19.18 -4.11
C VAL A 45 -8.23 20.50 -4.12
N SER A 46 -8.88 20.78 -5.25
CA SER A 46 -9.77 21.92 -5.45
C SER A 46 -11.18 21.40 -5.68
N LEU A 47 -12.11 21.78 -4.79
CA LEU A 47 -13.53 21.44 -4.89
C LEU A 47 -14.30 22.65 -5.42
N ASP A 48 -15.06 22.41 -6.47
CA ASP A 48 -15.95 23.39 -7.11
C ASP A 48 -17.31 22.73 -7.40
N GLY A 49 -18.30 23.02 -6.54
CA GLY A 49 -19.59 22.33 -6.56
C GLY A 49 -19.43 20.82 -6.38
N GLU A 50 -19.84 20.04 -7.38
CA GLU A 50 -19.73 18.57 -7.42
C GLU A 50 -18.45 18.08 -8.11
N ARG A 51 -17.54 18.97 -8.50
CA ARG A 51 -16.30 18.62 -9.19
C ARG A 51 -15.12 18.71 -8.24
N ALA A 52 -14.22 17.73 -8.35
CA ALA A 52 -12.93 17.72 -7.68
C ALA A 52 -11.81 17.69 -8.72
N LEU A 53 -10.91 18.67 -8.64
CA LEU A 53 -9.66 18.68 -9.40
C LEU A 53 -8.52 18.31 -8.46
N ILE A 54 -7.71 17.33 -8.87
CA ILE A 54 -6.59 16.83 -8.08
C ILE A 54 -5.31 17.07 -8.86
N ARG A 55 -4.36 17.81 -8.28
CA ARG A 55 -3.04 18.06 -8.88
C ARG A 55 -1.95 17.52 -7.98
N LYS A 56 -1.07 16.69 -8.53
CA LYS A 56 0.14 16.22 -7.84
C LYS A 56 1.16 17.35 -7.72
N HIS A 57 1.79 17.44 -6.56
CA HIS A 57 2.87 18.36 -6.23
C HIS A 57 4.15 17.59 -5.89
N LEU A 58 5.30 18.25 -6.02
CA LEU A 58 6.61 17.63 -5.79
C LEU A 58 6.87 17.39 -4.30
N SER A 59 6.36 18.26 -3.44
CA SER A 59 6.54 18.17 -1.99
C SER A 59 5.35 18.76 -1.23
N VAL A 60 5.34 18.59 0.10
CA VAL A 60 4.32 19.18 0.98
C VAL A 60 4.42 20.70 0.96
N GLU A 61 5.62 21.26 0.95
CA GLU A 61 5.89 22.70 0.92
C GLU A 61 5.40 23.33 -0.38
N ASP A 62 5.58 22.64 -1.52
CA ASP A 62 5.11 23.09 -2.82
C ASP A 62 3.57 23.13 -2.90
N CYS A 63 2.91 22.12 -2.30
CA CYS A 63 1.46 22.14 -2.15
C CYS A 63 1.00 23.31 -1.27
N ALA A 64 1.64 23.51 -0.12
CA ALA A 64 1.30 24.59 0.82
C ALA A 64 1.40 25.97 0.16
N LYS A 65 2.49 26.23 -0.59
CA LYS A 65 2.65 27.48 -1.36
C LYS A 65 1.52 27.67 -2.38
N SER A 66 1.15 26.62 -3.10
CA SER A 66 0.06 26.66 -4.08
C SER A 66 -1.29 26.93 -3.41
N LEU A 67 -1.54 26.33 -2.24
CA LEU A 67 -2.76 26.55 -1.46
C LEU A 67 -2.88 28.00 -0.99
N GLU A 68 -1.78 28.60 -0.50
CA GLU A 68 -1.77 30.02 -0.10
C GLU A 68 -2.07 30.96 -1.26
N GLN A 69 -1.54 30.68 -2.44
CA GLN A 69 -1.82 31.47 -3.65
C GLN A 69 -3.31 31.37 -4.02
N LEU A 70 -3.89 30.17 -4.03
CA LEU A 70 -5.30 29.98 -4.38
C LEU A 70 -6.27 30.57 -3.35
N ARG A 71 -5.93 30.53 -2.06
CA ARG A 71 -6.75 31.16 -1.01
C ARG A 71 -6.93 32.66 -1.23
N LYS A 72 -5.94 33.33 -1.84
CA LYS A 72 -5.99 34.76 -2.16
C LYS A 72 -6.77 35.04 -3.44
N ALA A 73 -6.79 34.10 -4.39
CA ALA A 73 -7.36 34.30 -5.73
C ALA A 73 -8.81 33.82 -5.86
N ASN A 74 -9.19 32.71 -5.23
CA ASN A 74 -10.47 32.03 -5.48
C ASN A 74 -11.36 32.02 -4.23
N VAL A 75 -12.03 33.15 -3.98
CA VAL A 75 -13.01 33.28 -2.91
C VAL A 75 -14.27 32.49 -3.28
N GLY A 76 -14.39 31.26 -2.78
CA GLY A 76 -15.57 30.40 -2.98
C GLY A 76 -15.24 28.92 -3.23
N GLN A 77 -14.03 28.62 -3.73
CA GLN A 77 -13.57 27.24 -3.93
C GLN A 77 -12.91 26.70 -2.66
N LYS A 78 -13.20 25.44 -2.29
CA LYS A 78 -12.53 24.78 -1.16
C LYS A 78 -11.27 24.11 -1.66
N ASN A 79 -10.13 24.56 -1.17
CA ASN A 79 -8.81 24.05 -1.54
C ASN A 79 -8.11 23.46 -0.31
N TYR A 80 -7.51 22.29 -0.43
CA TYR A 80 -6.71 21.68 0.65
C TYR A 80 -5.59 20.80 0.09
N CYS A 81 -4.53 20.66 0.89
CA CYS A 81 -3.41 19.76 0.62
C CYS A 81 -3.61 18.45 1.37
N THR A 82 -3.28 17.34 0.72
CA THR A 82 -3.29 16.00 1.34
C THR A 82 -2.11 15.18 0.85
N THR A 83 -1.75 14.13 1.59
CA THR A 83 -0.75 13.14 1.16
C THR A 83 -1.39 11.78 0.96
N SER A 84 -0.87 10.99 0.02
CA SER A 84 -1.29 9.60 -0.19
C SER A 84 -0.09 8.72 -0.52
N THR A 85 -0.15 7.45 -0.14
CA THR A 85 0.84 6.43 -0.53
C THR A 85 0.61 5.87 -1.93
N GLN A 86 -0.55 6.18 -2.53
CA GLN A 86 -0.89 5.78 -3.88
C GLN A 86 -0.58 6.91 -4.85
N SER A 87 0.21 6.63 -5.88
CA SER A 87 0.32 7.54 -7.01
C SER A 87 -0.98 7.47 -7.80
N LEU A 88 -1.59 8.62 -8.08
CA LEU A 88 -2.66 8.71 -9.07
C LEU A 88 -2.13 8.16 -10.39
N ILE A 89 -2.67 7.02 -10.83
CA ILE A 89 -2.48 6.54 -12.20
C ILE A 89 -3.29 7.51 -13.05
N ALA A 90 -2.61 8.37 -13.81
CA ALA A 90 -3.29 9.17 -14.81
C ALA A 90 -3.88 8.19 -15.84
N HIS A 91 -5.18 7.92 -15.76
CA HIS A 91 -5.90 7.42 -16.93
C HIS A 91 -5.96 8.57 -17.92
N GLY A 92 -4.92 8.66 -18.75
CA GLY A 92 -4.87 9.56 -19.89
C GLY A 92 -6.02 9.21 -20.84
N GLY A 93 -6.84 10.22 -21.13
CA GLY A 93 -7.74 10.22 -22.28
C GLY A 93 -7.00 10.61 -23.55
#